data_AF-A0A971E627-F1
#
_entry.id   AF-A0A971E627-F1
#
_cell.length_a   1.000
_cell.length_b   1.000
_cell.length_c   1.000
_cell.angle_alpha   90.00
_cell.angle_beta   90.00
_cell.angle_gamma   90.00
#
_symmetry.space_group_name_H-M   'P 1'
#
loop_
_entity.id
_entity.type
_entity.pdbx_description
1 polymer ?
#
loop_
_entity_poly.entity_id
_entity_poly.type
_entity_poly.pdbx_seq_one_letter_code
_entity_poly.pdbx_strand_id
1 'polypeptide(L)'
;MSEPVNEITTGDAHLREDGPIPWARTVADLLTISRLLGGMALAVMPWEKTVSSLGRLVKYNLLLWSTDTVDGKFARRSNTPPSWIGERDVVVDSALTLGTGIALARSGYLPGKLVVLWLGVCLVLYAIRPVATTILVFMFPLQITVPVIAIAHGCPEVWLYLVWVAAVAIMSWKRLKFVIESFINGLPDRQREWIWSWLPVWLRLTSEERASFELPEASTEPVHDQGSGFSV
;
A
#
# COMPACT_ATOMS: atom_id res chain seq x y z
N MET A 1 -28.51 39.80 -43.52
CA MET A 1 -29.48 39.86 -42.43
C MET A 1 -29.56 38.46 -41.84
N SER A 2 -28.90 38.32 -40.71
CA SER A 2 -28.58 37.10 -39.99
C SER A 2 -29.70 36.76 -39.00
N GLU A 3 -30.18 35.53 -39.03
CA GLU A 3 -30.44 34.67 -37.86
C GLU A 3 -30.82 33.28 -38.39
N PRO A 4 -30.22 32.23 -37.82
CA PRO A 4 -31.11 31.33 -37.08
C PRO A 4 -30.50 30.75 -35.80
N VAL A 5 -31.42 30.54 -34.85
CA VAL A 5 -31.47 29.46 -33.87
C VAL A 5 -30.52 29.59 -32.67
N ASN A 6 -31.13 30.08 -31.58
CA ASN A 6 -30.76 29.77 -30.21
C ASN A 6 -30.69 28.25 -30.02
N GLU A 7 -29.48 27.71 -30.00
CA GLU A 7 -29.21 26.39 -29.42
C GLU A 7 -28.87 26.59 -27.94
N ILE A 8 -29.80 26.19 -27.08
CA ILE A 8 -29.60 26.12 -25.64
C ILE A 8 -28.67 24.92 -25.40
N THR A 9 -27.37 25.15 -25.29
CA THR A 9 -26.44 24.17 -24.72
C THR A 9 -26.55 24.19 -23.21
N THR A 10 -27.45 23.35 -22.72
CA THR A 10 -27.38 22.78 -21.38
C THR A 10 -26.06 22.05 -21.18
N GLY A 11 -25.32 22.47 -20.15
CA GLY A 11 -24.52 21.58 -19.33
C GLY A 11 -23.10 21.33 -19.81
N ASP A 12 -22.18 22.19 -19.40
CA ASP A 12 -20.83 21.74 -19.05
C ASP A 12 -20.65 21.90 -17.55
N ALA A 13 -20.95 20.78 -16.89
CA ALA A 13 -20.69 20.51 -15.50
C ALA A 13 -19.20 20.70 -15.22
N HIS A 14 -18.90 21.49 -14.18
CA HIS A 14 -17.77 21.34 -13.28
C HIS A 14 -16.51 20.69 -13.88
N LEU A 15 -15.71 21.50 -14.57
CA LEU A 15 -14.27 21.28 -14.63
C LEU A 15 -13.77 21.25 -13.18
N ARG A 16 -13.60 20.06 -12.61
CA ARG A 16 -12.85 19.87 -11.36
C ARG A 16 -11.40 20.17 -11.67
N GLU A 17 -11.03 21.42 -11.46
CA GLU A 17 -9.65 21.85 -11.24
C GLU A 17 -9.13 21.21 -9.94
N ASP A 18 -8.85 19.91 -9.94
CA ASP A 18 -8.13 19.29 -8.83
C ASP A 18 -6.61 19.50 -9.07
N GLY A 19 -6.20 20.78 -8.98
CA GLY A 19 -4.79 21.17 -8.95
C GLY A 19 -4.04 20.48 -7.80
N PRO A 20 -2.69 20.49 -7.82
CA PRO A 20 -1.88 19.80 -6.81
C PRO A 20 -2.31 20.23 -5.39
N ILE A 21 -2.61 19.26 -4.53
CA ILE A 21 -3.17 19.49 -3.18
C ILE A 21 -2.05 19.31 -2.13
N PRO A 22 -1.35 20.39 -1.71
CA PRO A 22 -0.12 20.24 -0.93
C PRO A 22 -0.40 19.78 0.51
N TRP A 23 -1.57 20.14 1.06
CA TRP A 23 -1.96 19.72 2.40
C TRP A 23 -2.19 18.20 2.50
N ALA A 24 -2.70 17.58 1.43
CA ALA A 24 -2.96 16.14 1.39
C ALA A 24 -1.64 15.35 1.40
N ARG A 25 -0.60 15.88 0.74
CA ARG A 25 0.76 15.37 0.83
C ARG A 25 1.34 15.51 2.24
N THR A 26 1.19 16.67 2.88
CA THR A 26 1.66 16.86 4.28
C THR A 26 1.00 15.88 5.25
N VAL A 27 -0.30 15.60 5.07
CA VAL A 27 -1.01 14.59 5.87
C VAL A 27 -0.42 13.20 5.63
N ALA A 28 -0.15 12.82 4.38
CA ALA A 28 0.48 11.54 4.07
C ALA A 28 1.88 11.40 4.69
N ASP A 29 2.68 12.46 4.63
CA ASP A 29 4.02 12.50 5.24
C ASP A 29 3.94 12.37 6.77
N LEU A 30 2.98 13.05 7.41
CA LEU A 30 2.78 12.98 8.86
C LEU A 30 2.32 11.58 9.29
N LEU A 31 1.43 10.95 8.53
CA LEU A 31 0.98 9.58 8.78
C LEU A 31 2.13 8.59 8.62
N THR A 32 2.98 8.76 7.61
CA THR A 32 4.20 7.96 7.42
C THR A 32 5.16 8.12 8.62
N ILE A 33 5.41 9.36 9.08
CA ILE A 33 6.24 9.61 10.27
C ILE A 33 5.62 8.98 11.52
N SER A 34 4.29 9.04 11.68
CA SER A 34 3.59 8.43 12.80
C SER A 34 3.79 6.91 12.84
N ARG A 35 3.87 6.24 11.68
CA ARG A 35 4.19 4.81 11.56
C ARG A 35 5.61 4.51 12.01
N LEU A 36 6.58 5.33 11.59
CA LEU A 36 7.97 5.18 12.02
C LEU A 36 8.10 5.30 13.54
N LEU A 37 7.50 6.35 14.12
CA LEU A 37 7.50 6.58 15.57
C LEU A 37 6.74 5.47 16.31
N GLY A 38 5.61 5.01 15.76
CA GLY A 38 4.83 3.89 16.29
C GLY A 38 5.64 2.60 16.33
N GLY A 39 6.35 2.26 15.25
CA GLY A 39 7.25 1.11 15.18
C GLY A 39 8.35 1.15 16.24
N MET A 40 9.00 2.30 16.39
CA MET A 40 10.01 2.51 17.43
C MET A 40 9.42 2.40 18.83
N ALA A 41 8.25 3.00 19.08
CA ALA A 41 7.56 2.93 20.36
C ALA A 41 7.20 1.48 20.72
N LEU A 42 6.67 0.71 19.77
CA LEU A 42 6.37 -0.71 19.97
C LEU A 42 7.63 -1.51 20.33
N ALA A 43 8.79 -1.20 19.74
CA ALA A 43 10.03 -1.90 20.04
C ALA A 43 10.56 -1.66 21.46
N VAL A 44 10.33 -0.46 22.02
CA VAL A 44 10.88 -0.05 23.34
C VAL A 44 9.90 -0.19 24.49
N MET A 45 8.59 -0.24 24.22
CA MET A 45 7.58 -0.39 25.26
C MET A 45 7.81 -1.67 26.09
N PRO A 46 7.57 -1.62 27.41
CA PRO A 46 7.63 -2.80 28.24
C PRO A 46 6.42 -3.70 27.91
N TRP A 47 6.70 -4.91 27.44
CA TRP A 47 5.68 -5.91 27.14
C TRP A 47 5.76 -7.05 28.13
N GLU A 48 4.63 -7.38 28.71
CA GLU A 48 4.47 -8.57 29.55
C GLU A 48 3.97 -9.74 28.71
N LYS A 49 4.29 -10.96 29.13
CA LYS A 49 3.79 -12.18 28.49
C LYS A 49 2.35 -12.47 28.93
N THR A 50 1.43 -11.60 28.55
CA THR A 50 -0.01 -11.75 28.83
C THR A 50 -0.84 -11.62 27.55
N VAL A 51 -2.01 -12.25 27.52
CA VAL A 51 -2.95 -12.15 26.38
C VAL A 51 -3.42 -10.70 26.20
N SER A 52 -3.57 -9.95 27.30
CA SER A 52 -3.92 -8.52 27.26
C SER A 52 -2.84 -7.68 26.55
N SER A 53 -1.56 -7.90 26.86
CA SER A 53 -0.44 -7.23 26.18
C SER A 53 -0.38 -7.58 24.70
N LEU A 54 -0.65 -8.84 24.34
CA LEU A 54 -0.75 -9.29 22.95
C LEU A 54 -1.92 -8.62 22.21
N GLY A 55 -3.10 -8.54 22.84
CA GLY A 55 -4.26 -7.84 22.29
C GLY A 55 -4.01 -6.34 22.08
N ARG A 56 -3.27 -5.70 23.00
CA ARG A 56 -2.81 -4.32 22.82
C ARG A 56 -1.86 -4.18 21.64
N LEU A 57 -0.90 -5.10 21.48
CA LEU A 57 0.02 -5.10 20.35
C LEU A 57 -0.73 -5.23 19.02
N VAL A 58 -1.71 -6.14 18.94
CA VAL A 58 -2.58 -6.29 17.76
C VAL A 58 -3.35 -5.00 17.48
N LYS A 59 -3.95 -4.37 18.49
CA LYS A 59 -4.68 -3.10 18.34
C LYS A 59 -3.79 -1.96 17.85
N TYR A 60 -2.60 -1.79 18.41
CA TYR A 60 -1.68 -0.74 17.97
C TYR A 60 -1.14 -1.00 16.56
N ASN A 61 -0.78 -2.25 16.26
CA ASN A 61 -0.37 -2.63 14.90
C ASN A 61 -1.50 -2.33 13.91
N LEU A 62 -2.73 -2.71 14.24
CA LEU A 62 -3.91 -2.43 13.41
C LEU A 62 -4.14 -0.93 13.20
N LEU A 63 -4.00 -0.12 14.25
CA LEU A 63 -4.18 1.33 14.16
C LEU A 63 -3.12 1.97 13.27
N LEU A 64 -1.85 1.60 13.44
CA LEU A 64 -0.74 2.08 12.61
C LEU A 64 -0.81 1.57 11.16
N TRP A 65 -1.41 0.40 10.95
CA TRP A 65 -1.62 -0.12 9.60
C TRP A 65 -2.83 0.53 8.92
N SER A 66 -3.87 0.91 9.69
CA SER A 66 -4.98 1.71 9.16
C SER A 66 -4.52 3.08 8.65
N THR A 67 -3.48 3.68 9.25
CA THR A 67 -2.94 4.96 8.77
C THR A 67 -2.32 4.86 7.38
N ASP A 68 -1.72 3.72 7.01
CA ASP A 68 -1.19 3.44 5.66
C ASP A 68 -2.30 3.34 4.59
N THR A 69 -3.41 2.68 4.93
CA THR A 69 -4.54 2.61 3.99
C THR A 69 -5.14 4.00 3.71
N VAL A 70 -5.05 4.91 4.69
CA VAL A 70 -5.57 6.27 4.61
C VAL A 70 -4.58 7.19 3.88
N ASP A 71 -3.30 7.19 4.24
CA ASP A 71 -2.29 8.04 3.57
C ASP A 71 -2.16 7.72 2.08
N GLY A 72 -2.19 6.45 1.68
CA GLY A 72 -2.14 6.05 0.29
C GLY A 72 -3.33 6.59 -0.52
N LYS A 73 -4.51 6.77 0.10
CA LYS A 73 -5.66 7.42 -0.56
C LYS A 73 -5.45 8.92 -0.70
N PHE A 74 -4.84 9.57 0.28
CA PHE A 74 -4.54 11.00 0.22
C PHE A 74 -3.43 11.31 -0.77
N ALA A 75 -2.34 10.54 -0.79
CA ALA A 75 -1.24 10.69 -1.73
C ALA A 75 -1.69 10.51 -3.20
N ARG A 76 -2.62 9.58 -3.46
CA ARG A 76 -3.18 9.42 -4.81
C ARG A 76 -4.12 10.56 -5.22
N ARG A 77 -4.79 11.19 -4.26
CA ARG A 77 -5.67 12.34 -4.51
C ARG A 77 -4.92 13.65 -4.61
N SER A 78 -3.65 13.69 -4.17
CA SER A 78 -2.92 14.95 -4.06
C SER A 78 -2.31 15.43 -5.37
N ASN A 79 -2.33 14.63 -6.44
CA ASN A 79 -1.74 14.92 -7.76
C ASN A 79 -0.35 15.56 -7.66
N THR A 80 0.43 15.17 -6.64
CA THR A 80 1.74 15.72 -6.33
C THR A 80 2.76 14.60 -6.35
N PRO A 81 3.99 14.87 -6.84
CA PRO A 81 5.06 13.88 -6.77
C PRO A 81 5.26 13.39 -5.33
N PRO A 82 5.64 12.11 -5.14
CA PRO A 82 5.96 11.58 -3.83
C PRO A 82 6.99 12.47 -3.12
N SER A 83 6.82 12.66 -1.82
CA SER A 83 7.85 13.27 -0.98
C SER A 83 9.01 12.29 -0.78
N TRP A 84 10.15 12.79 -0.30
CA TRP A 84 11.28 11.92 0.09
C TRP A 84 10.89 10.87 1.14
N ILE A 85 9.90 11.18 2.01
CA ILE A 85 9.40 10.22 3.00
C ILE A 85 8.47 9.19 2.33
N GLY A 86 7.64 9.60 1.37
CA GLY A 86 6.82 8.70 0.55
C GLY A 86 7.63 7.79 -0.36
N GLU A 87 8.79 8.22 -0.88
CA GLU A 87 9.73 7.37 -1.61
C GLU A 87 10.32 6.26 -0.73
N ARG A 88 10.39 6.49 0.59
CA ARG A 88 10.95 5.58 1.58
C ARG A 88 9.87 4.84 2.39
N ASP A 89 8.62 4.88 1.94
CA ASP A 89 7.48 4.29 2.63
C ASP A 89 7.69 2.79 2.94
N VAL A 90 8.24 2.04 1.98
CA VAL A 90 8.63 0.62 2.17
C VAL A 90 9.60 0.43 3.34
N VAL A 91 10.53 1.36 3.54
CA VAL A 91 11.50 1.33 4.65
C VAL A 91 10.82 1.68 5.98
N VAL A 92 9.88 2.61 5.97
CA VAL A 92 9.11 3.02 7.15
C VAL A 92 8.19 1.90 7.63
N ASP A 93 7.45 1.27 6.71
CA ASP A 93 6.69 0.05 7.00
C ASP A 93 7.59 -1.07 7.51
N SER A 94 8.83 -1.09 7.02
CA SER A 94 9.82 -2.02 7.50
C SER A 94 10.24 -1.81 8.94
N ALA A 95 10.41 -0.56 9.34
CA ALA A 95 10.65 -0.23 10.73
C ALA A 95 9.45 -0.61 11.63
N LEU A 96 8.22 -0.42 11.16
CA LEU A 96 7.00 -0.77 11.90
C LEU A 96 6.88 -2.29 12.12
N THR A 97 7.01 -3.08 11.06
CA THR A 97 6.95 -4.54 11.15
C THR A 97 8.10 -5.09 11.99
N LEU A 98 9.30 -4.54 11.85
CA LEU A 98 10.44 -4.91 12.68
C LEU A 98 10.18 -4.59 14.16
N GLY A 99 9.68 -3.39 14.46
CA GLY A 99 9.34 -2.99 15.83
C GLY A 99 8.29 -3.89 16.46
N THR A 100 7.31 -4.33 15.67
CA THR A 100 6.32 -5.33 16.09
C THR A 100 6.95 -6.70 16.36
N GLY A 101 7.87 -7.16 15.50
CA GLY A 101 8.63 -8.39 15.73
C GLY A 101 9.50 -8.34 16.99
N ILE A 102 10.14 -7.20 17.26
CA ILE A 102 10.90 -6.96 18.50
C ILE A 102 9.97 -7.00 19.72
N ALA A 103 8.78 -6.38 19.64
CA ALA A 103 7.79 -6.42 20.71
C ALA A 103 7.36 -7.87 21.03
N LEU A 104 7.12 -8.70 20.00
CA LEU A 104 6.82 -10.13 20.15
C LEU A 104 7.99 -10.91 20.77
N ALA A 105 9.22 -10.56 20.42
CA ALA A 105 10.40 -11.18 21.01
C ALA A 105 10.59 -10.81 22.49
N ARG A 106 10.41 -9.53 22.83
CA ARG A 106 10.55 -9.02 24.19
C ARG A 106 9.44 -9.51 25.13
N SER A 107 8.23 -9.67 24.62
CA SER A 107 7.12 -10.29 25.35
C SER A 107 7.26 -11.80 25.53
N GLY A 108 8.29 -12.43 24.93
CA GLY A 108 8.56 -13.86 25.10
C GLY A 108 7.60 -14.77 24.33
N TYR A 109 6.90 -14.24 23.32
CA TYR A 109 6.11 -15.02 22.36
C TYR A 109 6.96 -15.52 21.18
N LEU A 110 8.03 -14.81 20.85
CA LEU A 110 8.97 -15.19 19.78
C LEU A 110 10.39 -15.30 20.35
N PRO A 111 11.18 -16.34 20.02
CA PRO A 111 12.56 -16.41 20.45
C PRO A 111 13.37 -15.30 19.77
N GLY A 112 13.94 -14.37 20.54
CA GLY A 112 14.72 -13.25 19.99
C GLY A 112 15.90 -13.68 19.11
N LYS A 113 16.49 -14.85 19.38
CA LYS A 113 17.53 -15.45 18.52
C LYS A 113 17.04 -15.69 17.09
N LEU A 114 15.78 -16.12 16.93
CA LEU A 114 15.18 -16.36 15.61
C LEU A 114 14.99 -15.04 14.86
N VAL A 115 14.57 -13.98 15.56
CA VAL A 115 14.47 -12.64 14.97
C VAL A 115 15.83 -12.15 14.49
N VAL A 116 16.87 -12.27 15.32
CA VAL A 116 18.23 -11.86 14.93
C VAL A 116 18.75 -12.67 13.75
N LEU A 117 18.55 -14.01 13.76
CA LEU A 117 18.95 -14.87 12.66
C LEU A 117 18.23 -14.51 11.37
N TRP A 118 16.90 -14.32 11.43
CA TRP A 118 16.09 -13.90 10.30
C TRP A 118 16.57 -12.57 9.72
N LEU A 119 16.79 -11.56 10.58
CA LEU A 119 17.31 -10.27 10.15
C LEU A 119 18.70 -10.36 9.53
N GLY A 120 19.56 -11.23 10.06
CA GLY A 120 20.88 -11.50 9.47
C GLY A 120 20.75 -12.05 8.05
N VAL A 121 19.88 -13.04 7.84
CA VAL A 121 19.61 -13.59 6.50
C VAL A 121 19.05 -12.52 5.57
N CYS A 122 18.09 -11.72 6.04
CA CYS A 122 17.52 -10.61 5.29
C CYS A 122 18.59 -9.59 4.88
N LEU A 123 19.49 -9.22 5.78
CA LEU A 123 20.55 -8.24 5.51
C LEU A 123 21.53 -8.76 4.46
N VAL A 124 21.93 -10.03 4.55
CA VAL A 124 22.82 -10.66 3.56
C VAL A 124 22.16 -10.68 2.19
N LEU A 125 20.90 -11.11 2.11
CA LEU A 125 20.15 -11.16 0.85
C LEU A 125 19.93 -9.76 0.26
N TYR A 126 19.66 -8.76 1.10
CA TYR A 126 19.54 -7.37 0.68
C TYR A 126 20.86 -6.81 0.15
N ALA A 127 22.00 -7.17 0.77
CA ALA A 127 23.32 -6.78 0.28
C ALA A 127 23.64 -7.36 -1.10
N ILE A 128 23.10 -8.54 -1.43
CA ILE A 128 23.27 -9.16 -2.76
C ILE A 128 22.31 -8.52 -3.79
N ARG A 129 21.07 -8.21 -3.39
CA ARG A 129 20.02 -7.63 -4.26
C ARG A 129 19.24 -6.53 -3.52
N PRO A 130 19.72 -5.27 -3.57
CA PRO A 130 19.09 -4.14 -2.88
C PRO A 130 17.89 -3.60 -3.66
N VAL A 131 16.84 -4.41 -3.80
CA VAL A 131 15.59 -4.04 -4.45
C VAL A 131 14.45 -3.98 -3.43
N ALA A 132 13.51 -3.06 -3.59
CA ALA A 132 12.39 -2.87 -2.66
C ALA A 132 11.55 -4.14 -2.48
N THR A 133 11.42 -4.97 -3.52
CA THR A 133 10.75 -6.26 -3.47
C THR A 133 11.36 -7.20 -2.43
N THR A 134 12.69 -7.20 -2.28
CA THR A 134 13.40 -8.01 -1.28
C THR A 134 12.95 -7.65 0.13
N ILE A 135 12.80 -6.34 0.41
CA ILE A 135 12.33 -5.82 1.70
C ILE A 135 10.89 -6.30 1.97
N LEU A 136 10.00 -6.19 0.99
CA LEU A 136 8.59 -6.63 1.12
C LEU A 136 8.47 -8.13 1.39
N VAL A 137 9.30 -8.96 0.75
CA VAL A 137 9.31 -10.42 1.00
C VAL A 137 9.75 -10.72 2.43
N PHE A 138 10.65 -9.93 3.01
CA PHE A 138 11.11 -10.13 4.40
C PHE A 138 10.09 -9.68 5.45
N MET A 139 9.28 -8.68 5.11
CA MET A 139 8.17 -8.19 5.93
C MET A 139 7.10 -9.24 6.14
N PHE A 140 6.75 -9.93 5.06
CA PHE A 140 5.55 -10.75 5.00
C PHE A 140 5.49 -11.83 6.10
N PRO A 141 6.55 -12.63 6.36
CA PRO A 141 6.53 -13.60 7.45
C PRO A 141 6.32 -12.98 8.84
N LEU A 142 6.96 -11.84 9.12
CA LEU A 142 6.82 -11.13 10.40
C LEU A 142 5.40 -10.59 10.57
N GLN A 143 4.79 -10.11 9.48
CA GLN A 143 3.43 -9.58 9.49
C GLN A 143 2.39 -10.67 9.76
N ILE A 144 2.60 -11.89 9.24
CA ILE A 144 1.77 -13.07 9.53
C ILE A 144 1.99 -13.60 10.96
N THR A 145 3.18 -13.41 11.51
CA THR A 145 3.52 -13.94 12.84
C THR A 145 2.62 -13.37 13.93
N VAL A 146 2.21 -12.10 13.83
CA VAL A 146 1.32 -11.44 14.80
C VAL A 146 -0.05 -12.12 14.90
N PRO A 147 -0.85 -12.24 13.82
CA PRO A 147 -2.15 -12.92 13.90
C PRO A 147 -2.01 -14.41 14.21
N VAL A 148 -0.96 -15.09 13.74
CA VAL A 148 -0.73 -16.51 14.08
C VAL A 148 -0.51 -16.70 15.58
N ILE A 149 0.33 -15.89 16.21
CA ILE A 149 0.57 -15.94 17.65
C ILE A 149 -0.71 -15.55 18.41
N ALA A 150 -1.46 -14.56 17.93
CA ALA A 150 -2.73 -14.14 18.53
C ALA A 150 -3.79 -15.26 18.51
N ILE A 151 -3.93 -15.98 17.39
CA ILE A 151 -4.81 -17.15 17.28
C ILE A 151 -4.34 -18.27 18.23
N ALA A 152 -3.04 -18.59 18.20
CA ALA A 152 -2.48 -19.68 19.00
C ALA A 152 -2.67 -19.47 20.51
N HIS A 153 -2.73 -18.22 20.98
CA HIS A 153 -2.94 -17.87 22.39
C HIS A 153 -4.38 -17.46 22.71
N GLY A 154 -5.33 -17.65 21.79
CA GLY A 154 -6.75 -17.38 22.03
C GLY A 154 -7.10 -15.90 22.22
N CYS A 155 -6.32 -14.98 21.64
CA CYS A 155 -6.53 -13.55 21.75
C CYS A 155 -7.72 -13.12 20.86
N PRO A 156 -8.83 -12.60 21.43
CA PRO A 156 -10.03 -12.25 20.65
C PRO A 156 -9.80 -11.08 19.69
N GLU A 157 -8.83 -10.22 19.96
CA GLU A 157 -8.46 -9.09 19.10
C GLU A 157 -8.04 -9.49 17.69
N VAL A 158 -7.64 -10.75 17.47
CA VAL A 158 -7.31 -11.23 16.13
C VAL A 158 -8.50 -11.18 15.18
N TRP A 159 -9.73 -11.30 15.69
CA TRP A 159 -10.93 -11.17 14.86
C TRP A 159 -11.07 -9.75 14.31
N LEU A 160 -10.74 -8.71 15.09
CA LEU A 160 -10.70 -7.34 14.58
C LEU A 160 -9.67 -7.19 13.47
N TYR A 161 -8.48 -7.78 13.65
CA TYR A 161 -7.44 -7.77 12.63
C TYR A 161 -7.93 -8.43 11.33
N LEU A 162 -8.52 -9.63 11.41
CA LEU A 162 -9.04 -10.37 10.26
C LEU A 162 -10.19 -9.63 9.55
N VAL A 163 -11.14 -9.09 10.32
CA VAL A 163 -12.25 -8.30 9.77
C VAL A 163 -11.72 -7.06 9.05
N TRP A 164 -10.73 -6.39 9.62
CA TRP A 164 -10.11 -5.22 8.98
C TRP A 164 -9.37 -5.59 7.69
N VAL A 165 -8.55 -6.65 7.69
CA VAL A 165 -7.89 -7.16 6.48
C VAL A 165 -8.91 -7.47 5.40
N ALA A 166 -10.00 -8.15 5.76
CA ALA A 166 -11.09 -8.44 4.83
C ALA A 166 -11.76 -7.15 4.30
N ALA A 167 -12.03 -6.18 5.17
CA ALA A 167 -12.60 -4.89 4.78
C ALA A 167 -11.68 -4.14 3.79
N VAL A 168 -10.38 -4.05 4.08
CA VAL A 168 -9.40 -3.41 3.19
C VAL A 168 -9.32 -4.15 1.85
N ALA A 169 -9.30 -5.48 1.86
CA ALA A 169 -9.29 -6.30 0.65
C ALA A 169 -10.55 -6.06 -0.21
N ILE A 170 -11.73 -5.97 0.41
CA ILE A 170 -12.99 -5.66 -0.29
C ILE A 170 -12.99 -4.23 -0.82
N MET A 171 -12.54 -3.25 -0.04
CA MET A 171 -12.47 -1.84 -0.47
C MET A 171 -11.48 -1.65 -1.62
N SER A 172 -10.41 -2.44 -1.65
CA SER A 172 -9.36 -2.38 -2.69
C SER A 172 -9.47 -3.51 -3.72
N TRP A 173 -10.64 -4.16 -3.83
CA TRP A 173 -10.83 -5.39 -4.60
C TRP A 173 -10.31 -5.30 -6.04
N LYS A 174 -10.64 -4.21 -6.76
CA LYS A 174 -10.16 -3.97 -8.13
C LYS A 174 -8.63 -3.90 -8.21
N ARG A 175 -8.00 -3.22 -7.25
CA ARG A 175 -6.54 -3.12 -7.16
C ARG A 175 -5.91 -4.44 -6.76
N LEU A 176 -6.54 -5.20 -5.87
CA LEU A 176 -6.07 -6.53 -5.48
C LEU A 176 -6.01 -7.45 -6.70
N LYS A 177 -7.07 -7.49 -7.52
CA LYS A 177 -7.04 -8.21 -8.79
C LYS A 177 -5.87 -7.74 -9.66
N PHE A 178 -5.62 -6.43 -9.73
CA PHE A 178 -4.58 -5.86 -10.62
C PHE A 178 -3.19 -6.27 -10.17
N VAL A 179 -2.94 -6.21 -8.87
CA VAL A 179 -1.67 -6.66 -8.27
C VAL A 179 -1.48 -8.17 -8.48
N ILE A 180 -2.54 -8.96 -8.33
CA ILE A 180 -2.49 -10.41 -8.59
C ILE A 180 -2.15 -10.68 -10.06
N GLU A 181 -2.83 -10.03 -11.00
CA GLU A 181 -2.56 -10.19 -12.43
C GLU A 181 -1.13 -9.73 -12.78
N SER A 182 -0.68 -8.59 -12.28
CA SER A 182 0.68 -8.08 -12.45
C SER A 182 1.73 -9.05 -11.90
N PHE A 183 1.48 -9.61 -10.71
CA PHE A 183 2.35 -10.62 -10.10
C PHE A 183 2.44 -11.88 -10.95
N ILE A 184 1.29 -12.40 -11.41
CA ILE A 184 1.23 -13.61 -12.24
C ILE A 184 1.96 -13.38 -13.58
N ASN A 185 1.80 -12.20 -14.18
CA ASN A 185 2.46 -11.85 -15.43
C ASN A 185 3.99 -11.71 -15.29
N GLY A 186 4.47 -11.38 -14.09
CA GLY A 186 5.89 -11.34 -13.76
C GLY A 186 6.54 -12.72 -13.52
N LEU A 187 5.77 -13.81 -13.49
CA LEU A 187 6.30 -15.16 -13.29
C LEU A 187 6.80 -15.81 -14.60
N PRO A 188 7.79 -16.71 -14.52
CA PRO A 188 8.21 -17.56 -15.63
C PRO A 188 7.03 -18.27 -16.31
N ASP A 189 7.08 -18.40 -17.64
CA ASP A 189 5.96 -18.84 -18.48
C ASP A 189 5.24 -20.09 -17.98
N ARG A 190 6.02 -21.12 -17.58
CA ARG A 190 5.48 -22.39 -17.07
C ARG A 190 4.67 -22.23 -15.77
N GLN A 191 5.09 -21.33 -14.89
CA GLN A 191 4.44 -21.06 -13.61
C GLN A 191 3.22 -20.16 -13.80
N ARG A 192 3.34 -19.18 -14.71
CA ARG A 192 2.25 -18.30 -15.13
C ARG A 192 1.10 -19.10 -15.73
N GLU A 193 1.36 -19.96 -16.71
CA GLU A 193 0.37 -20.82 -17.35
C GLU A 193 -0.31 -21.76 -16.36
N TRP A 194 0.48 -22.35 -15.45
CA TRP A 194 -0.05 -23.16 -14.38
C TRP A 194 -1.00 -22.34 -13.52
N ILE A 195 -0.60 -21.18 -12.98
CA ILE A 195 -1.48 -20.35 -12.13
C ILE A 195 -2.77 -19.96 -12.86
N TRP A 196 -2.68 -19.53 -14.12
CA TRP A 196 -3.86 -19.18 -14.91
C TRP A 196 -4.82 -20.36 -15.17
N SER A 197 -4.34 -21.60 -15.12
CA SER A 197 -5.19 -22.77 -15.38
C SER A 197 -6.18 -23.06 -14.24
N TRP A 198 -5.87 -22.68 -13.00
CA TRP A 198 -6.72 -22.88 -11.82
C TRP A 198 -7.16 -21.58 -11.16
N LEU A 199 -6.71 -20.42 -11.65
CA LEU A 199 -7.15 -19.11 -11.15
C LEU A 199 -8.66 -18.91 -11.43
N PRO A 200 -9.49 -18.70 -10.39
CA PRO A 200 -10.91 -18.50 -10.57
C PRO A 200 -11.24 -17.27 -11.42
N VAL A 201 -12.28 -17.37 -12.26
CA VAL A 201 -12.68 -16.28 -13.18
C VAL A 201 -13.03 -14.98 -12.43
N TRP A 202 -13.61 -15.08 -11.23
CA TRP A 202 -13.98 -13.93 -10.41
C TRP A 202 -12.77 -13.14 -9.86
N LEU A 203 -11.57 -13.74 -9.87
CA LEU A 203 -10.33 -13.11 -9.43
C LEU A 203 -9.58 -12.41 -10.58
N ARG A 204 -10.01 -12.59 -11.83
CA ARG A 204 -9.43 -11.97 -13.02
C ARG A 204 -9.98 -10.56 -13.20
N LEU A 205 -9.18 -9.61 -13.69
CA LEU A 205 -9.73 -8.32 -14.11
C LEU A 205 -10.62 -8.50 -15.31
N THR A 206 -11.74 -7.77 -15.32
CA THR A 206 -12.49 -7.54 -16.55
C THR A 206 -11.76 -6.54 -17.44
N SER A 207 -12.03 -6.57 -18.75
CA SER A 207 -11.41 -5.66 -19.73
C SER A 207 -11.64 -4.18 -19.38
N GLU A 208 -12.81 -3.84 -18.86
CA GLU A 208 -13.14 -2.49 -18.36
C GLU A 208 -12.33 -2.10 -17.12
N GLU A 209 -12.09 -3.05 -16.19
CA GLU A 209 -11.25 -2.80 -15.02
C GLU A 209 -9.79 -2.57 -15.42
N ARG A 210 -9.25 -3.31 -16.42
CA ARG A 210 -7.89 -3.08 -16.94
C ARG A 210 -7.73 -1.70 -17.57
N ALA A 211 -8.70 -1.30 -18.39
CA ALA A 211 -8.71 0.04 -18.99
C ALA A 211 -8.63 1.16 -17.95
N SER A 212 -9.25 0.98 -16.77
CA SER A 212 -9.15 1.97 -15.68
C SER A 212 -7.76 2.10 -15.03
N PHE A 213 -6.87 1.13 -15.23
CA PHE A 213 -5.47 1.16 -14.78
C PHE A 213 -4.47 1.44 -15.92
N GLU A 214 -4.88 1.24 -17.18
CA GLU A 214 -4.08 1.49 -18.39
C GLU A 214 -4.30 2.88 -19.00
N LEU A 215 -5.37 3.60 -18.64
CA LEU A 215 -5.56 4.99 -19.06
C LEU A 215 -4.27 5.76 -18.74
N PRO A 216 -3.56 6.26 -19.77
CA PRO A 216 -2.56 7.29 -19.55
C PRO A 216 -3.26 8.44 -18.85
N GLU A 217 -2.53 9.23 -18.08
CA GLU A 217 -2.86 10.64 -17.93
C GLU A 217 -3.04 11.23 -19.34
N ALA A 218 -4.26 11.19 -19.85
CA ALA A 218 -4.59 11.67 -21.17
C ALA A 218 -4.67 13.19 -21.11
N SER A 219 -3.51 13.83 -21.12
CA SER A 219 -3.20 15.01 -21.95
C SER A 219 -1.88 15.62 -21.51
N THR A 220 -0.76 15.06 -21.97
CA THR A 220 0.43 15.87 -22.23
C THR A 220 0.96 15.52 -23.61
N GLU A 221 0.09 15.64 -24.61
CA GLU A 221 0.62 15.95 -25.94
C GLU A 221 1.04 17.42 -25.92
N PRO A 222 2.31 17.75 -26.18
CA PRO A 222 2.66 19.13 -26.47
C PRO A 222 1.95 19.49 -27.76
N VAL A 223 1.05 20.46 -27.70
CA VAL A 223 0.51 21.12 -28.89
C VAL A 223 1.71 21.65 -29.66
N HIS A 224 2.07 20.95 -30.74
CA HIS A 224 2.98 21.44 -31.74
C HIS A 224 2.22 22.56 -32.47
N ASP A 225 2.49 23.80 -32.07
CA ASP A 225 2.05 24.98 -32.78
C ASP A 225 2.71 25.00 -34.18
N GLN A 226 2.00 24.46 -35.17
CA GLN A 226 2.31 24.67 -36.57
C GLN A 226 1.41 25.78 -37.12
N GLY A 227 1.98 26.98 -37.21
CA GLY A 227 1.81 27.83 -38.39
C GLY A 227 0.67 28.84 -38.38
N SER A 228 1.00 30.06 -37.97
CA SER A 228 0.67 31.27 -38.75
C SER A 228 1.88 32.20 -38.64
N GLY A 229 2.69 32.41 -39.68
CA GLY A 229 2.24 33.06 -40.90
C GLY A 229 2.23 34.57 -40.68
N PHE A 230 3.42 35.19 -40.56
CA PHE A 230 3.55 36.63 -40.81
C PHE A 230 4.64 36.86 -41.85
N SER A 231 4.17 37.23 -43.03
CA SER A 231 4.94 37.76 -44.14
C SER A 231 4.96 39.29 -44.01
N VAL A 232 6.12 39.86 -44.35
CA VAL A 232 6.47 41.29 -44.57
C VAL A 232 6.73 42.11 -43.31
#